data_AF-A0A4P6MRW2-F1
#
_entry.id   AF-A0A4P6MRW2-F1
#
_cell.length_a   1.000
_cell.length_b   1.000
_cell.length_c   1.000
_cell.angle_alpha   90.00
_cell.angle_beta   90.00
_cell.angle_gamma   90.00
#
_symmetry.space_group_name_H-M   'P 1'
#
loop_
_entity.id
_entity.type
_entity.pdbx_description
1 polymer ?
#
loop_
_entity_poly.entity_id
_entity_poly.type
_entity_poly.pdbx_seq_one_letter_code
_entity_poly.pdbx_strand_id
1 'polypeptide(L)'
;MWIDDTWSVEQVAEDVCAPGGLTTTAYSYQVELFTCGPTAAGIKACTFADGGVTTCITDPLGHKAVRFTSPTVDNWDGEMYPRDAGPIPMYVDLKDGTRCSVVSHDHDQHWGGKFSWYSCSDGSELLTDQSIAGTFANRTQAWTVQRSVNKGAPTTTWVKTAVFAGTR
;
A
#
# COMPACT_ATOMS: atom_id res chain seq x y z
N MET A 1 -6.35 0.88 8.78
CA MET A 1 -7.55 1.00 7.94
C MET A 1 -7.88 -0.36 7.39
N TRP A 2 -9.16 -0.68 7.33
CA TRP A 2 -9.66 -1.84 6.63
C TRP A 2 -10.94 -1.46 5.87
N ILE A 3 -11.44 -2.42 5.11
CA ILE A 3 -12.65 -2.32 4.32
C ILE A 3 -13.85 -2.28 5.26
N ASP A 4 -14.74 -1.32 5.05
CA ASP A 4 -16.01 -1.17 5.76
C ASP A 4 -17.19 -1.02 4.77
N ASP A 5 -18.37 -0.67 5.28
CA ASP A 5 -19.60 -0.52 4.47
C ASP A 5 -19.56 0.64 3.47
N THR A 6 -18.56 1.53 3.56
CA THR A 6 -18.36 2.64 2.60
C THR A 6 -17.58 2.24 1.36
N TRP A 7 -17.09 1.00 1.28
CA TRP A 7 -16.21 0.54 0.21
C TRP A 7 -16.96 -0.12 -0.95
N SER A 8 -16.47 0.12 -2.15
CA SER A 8 -16.85 -0.65 -3.33
C SER A 8 -16.04 -1.94 -3.38
N VAL A 9 -16.71 -3.07 -3.14
CA VAL A 9 -16.08 -4.40 -3.17
C VAL A 9 -16.51 -5.16 -4.43
N GLU A 10 -15.59 -5.36 -5.36
CA GLU A 10 -15.81 -6.15 -6.57
C GLU A 10 -15.59 -7.65 -6.29
N GLN A 11 -16.50 -8.50 -6.76
CA GLN A 11 -16.30 -9.95 -6.75
C GLN A 11 -15.57 -10.37 -8.01
N VAL A 12 -14.42 -11.00 -7.85
CA VAL A 12 -13.60 -11.51 -8.95
C VAL A 12 -13.66 -13.03 -8.95
N ALA A 13 -13.84 -13.63 -10.13
CA ALA A 13 -13.98 -15.08 -10.27
C ALA A 13 -12.63 -15.83 -10.26
N GLU A 14 -11.53 -15.11 -10.47
CA GLU A 14 -10.18 -15.65 -10.64
C GLU A 14 -9.43 -15.69 -9.31
N ASP A 15 -8.59 -16.72 -9.12
CA ASP A 15 -7.64 -16.76 -8.00
C ASP A 15 -6.44 -15.85 -8.31
N VAL A 16 -6.54 -14.60 -7.85
CA VAL A 16 -5.50 -13.58 -8.03
C VAL A 16 -4.18 -13.97 -7.35
N CYS A 17 -4.22 -14.85 -6.33
CA CYS A 17 -3.02 -15.26 -5.60
C CYS A 17 -2.23 -16.40 -6.27
N ALA A 18 -2.87 -17.17 -7.16
CA ALA A 18 -2.24 -18.30 -7.84
C ALA A 18 -0.88 -17.98 -8.53
N PRO A 19 -0.68 -16.79 -9.16
CA PRO A 19 0.55 -16.51 -9.92
C PRO A 19 1.78 -16.10 -9.09
N GLY A 20 1.74 -16.12 -7.75
CA GLY A 20 2.87 -15.62 -6.95
C GLY A 20 2.91 -16.08 -5.50
N GLY A 21 1.90 -16.82 -5.03
CA GLY A 21 1.79 -17.21 -3.63
C GLY A 21 1.53 -16.01 -2.72
N LEU A 22 1.80 -16.20 -1.43
CA LEU A 22 1.49 -15.21 -0.38
C LEU A 22 2.77 -14.65 0.23
N THR A 23 2.85 -13.33 0.26
CA THR A 23 3.96 -12.58 0.86
C THR A 23 3.42 -11.68 1.96
N THR A 24 4.16 -11.52 3.07
CA THR A 24 3.78 -10.53 4.09
C THR A 24 3.57 -9.15 3.46
N THR A 25 2.44 -8.49 3.75
CA THR A 25 2.19 -7.17 3.14
C THR A 25 3.19 -6.13 3.67
N ALA A 26 3.67 -5.27 2.77
CA ALA A 26 4.43 -4.09 3.16
C ALA A 26 3.53 -3.04 3.83
N TYR A 27 2.21 -3.14 3.75
CA TYR A 27 1.31 -2.06 4.19
C TYR A 27 0.78 -2.21 5.60
N SER A 28 1.23 -3.22 6.35
CA SER A 28 0.75 -3.50 7.69
C SER A 28 1.83 -3.92 8.67
N TYR A 29 1.59 -3.61 9.94
CA TYR A 29 2.30 -4.19 11.07
C TYR A 29 1.72 -5.56 11.50
N GLN A 30 0.52 -5.91 11.02
CA GLN A 30 -0.15 -7.17 11.30
C GLN A 30 0.44 -8.28 10.45
N VAL A 31 0.77 -9.41 11.08
CA VAL A 31 1.41 -10.55 10.43
C VAL A 31 0.42 -11.39 9.63
N GLU A 32 -0.87 -11.26 9.94
CA GLU A 32 -1.98 -11.94 9.26
C GLU A 32 -2.36 -11.30 7.91
N LEU A 33 -1.83 -10.12 7.59
CA LEU A 33 -2.09 -9.43 6.33
C LEU A 33 -1.00 -9.75 5.29
N PHE A 34 -1.43 -10.00 4.06
CA PHE A 34 -0.55 -10.43 2.98
C PHE A 34 -0.77 -9.64 1.69
N THR A 35 0.16 -9.76 0.76
CA THR A 35 0.01 -9.45 -0.66
C THR A 35 0.08 -10.75 -1.44
N CYS A 36 -0.58 -10.80 -2.59
CA CYS A 36 -0.47 -11.93 -3.50
C CYS A 36 -0.68 -11.47 -4.94
N GLY A 37 -0.33 -12.36 -5.88
CA GLY A 37 -0.46 -12.10 -7.31
C GLY A 37 0.59 -11.12 -7.86
N PRO A 38 0.55 -10.84 -9.18
CA PRO A 38 1.48 -9.92 -9.81
C PRO A 38 1.27 -8.50 -9.28
N THR A 39 2.35 -7.72 -9.14
CA THR A 39 2.28 -6.30 -8.72
C THR A 39 1.31 -5.48 -9.56
N ALA A 40 1.17 -5.83 -10.86
CA ALA A 40 0.24 -5.21 -11.79
C ALA A 40 -1.25 -5.39 -11.40
N ALA A 41 -1.60 -6.39 -10.60
CA ALA A 41 -2.97 -6.58 -10.10
C ALA A 41 -3.39 -5.49 -9.09
N GLY A 42 -2.46 -4.61 -8.67
CA GLY A 42 -2.76 -3.48 -7.79
C GLY A 42 -3.18 -3.88 -6.37
N ILE A 43 -3.00 -5.16 -6.02
CA ILE A 43 -3.29 -5.70 -4.69
C ILE A 43 -2.30 -5.12 -3.68
N LYS A 44 -2.82 -4.46 -2.64
CA LYS A 44 -2.00 -3.82 -1.60
C LYS A 44 -1.99 -4.62 -0.30
N ALA A 45 -3.15 -4.96 0.23
CA ALA A 45 -3.24 -5.75 1.47
C ALA A 45 -4.47 -6.63 1.45
N CYS A 46 -4.29 -7.91 1.78
CA CYS A 46 -5.29 -8.95 1.76
C CYS A 46 -5.43 -9.59 3.14
N THR A 47 -6.63 -10.06 3.43
CA THR A 47 -6.91 -10.98 4.54
C THR A 47 -7.80 -12.11 4.07
N PHE A 48 -7.77 -13.23 4.79
CA PHE A 48 -8.74 -14.33 4.65
C PHE A 48 -9.75 -14.37 5.83
N ALA A 49 -9.56 -13.52 6.84
CA ALA A 49 -10.39 -13.49 8.06
C ALA A 49 -11.83 -13.01 7.81
N ASP A 50 -12.11 -12.41 6.65
CA ASP A 50 -13.43 -11.86 6.27
C ASP A 50 -14.39 -12.97 5.81
N GLY A 51 -14.66 -13.93 6.68
CA GLY A 51 -15.66 -14.99 6.44
C GLY A 51 -15.17 -16.12 5.53
N GLY A 52 -13.86 -16.39 5.52
CA GLY A 52 -13.28 -17.47 4.70
C GLY A 52 -13.18 -17.13 3.21
N VAL A 53 -13.23 -15.84 2.86
CA VAL A 53 -13.04 -15.36 1.50
C VAL A 53 -11.92 -14.34 1.50
N THR A 54 -11.01 -14.46 0.52
CA THR A 54 -9.90 -13.52 0.39
C THR A 54 -10.43 -12.16 -0.01
N THR A 55 -10.15 -11.15 0.80
CA THR A 55 -10.56 -9.77 0.56
C THR A 55 -9.32 -8.89 0.56
N CYS A 56 -9.14 -8.09 -0.49
CA CYS A 56 -7.94 -7.30 -0.71
C CYS A 56 -8.26 -5.84 -1.03
N ILE A 57 -7.52 -4.92 -0.42
CA ILE A 57 -7.54 -3.49 -0.80
C ILE A 57 -6.79 -3.31 -2.12
N THR A 58 -7.42 -2.63 -3.08
CA THR A 58 -6.83 -2.26 -4.38
C THR A 58 -6.60 -0.76 -4.51
N ASP A 59 -7.52 0.06 -4.00
CA ASP A 59 -7.40 1.51 -3.99
C ASP A 59 -7.89 2.08 -2.65
N PRO A 60 -6.96 2.47 -1.73
CA PRO A 60 -7.33 2.97 -0.43
C PRO A 60 -7.93 4.37 -0.46
N LEU A 61 -7.73 5.17 -1.51
CA LEU A 61 -8.33 6.50 -1.62
C LEU A 61 -9.70 6.44 -2.28
N GLY A 62 -9.83 5.63 -3.33
CA GLY A 62 -11.11 5.37 -3.98
C GLY A 62 -12.02 4.42 -3.21
N HIS A 63 -11.59 3.93 -2.04
CA HIS A 63 -12.29 2.92 -1.23
C HIS A 63 -12.70 1.70 -2.07
N LYS A 64 -11.75 1.16 -2.85
CA LYS A 64 -11.98 -0.02 -3.69
C LYS A 64 -11.24 -1.24 -3.16
N ALA A 65 -11.94 -2.36 -3.20
CA ALA A 65 -11.43 -3.65 -2.84
C ALA A 65 -11.94 -4.72 -3.81
N VAL A 66 -11.26 -5.86 -3.79
CA VAL A 66 -11.70 -7.07 -4.48
C VAL A 66 -11.89 -8.19 -3.48
N ARG A 67 -12.80 -9.11 -3.81
CA ARG A 67 -13.04 -10.33 -3.06
C ARG A 67 -13.11 -11.51 -4.02
N PHE A 68 -12.46 -12.61 -3.65
CA PHE A 68 -12.38 -13.82 -4.47
C PHE A 68 -12.11 -15.05 -3.61
N THR A 69 -12.48 -16.23 -4.12
CA THR A 69 -12.08 -17.51 -3.54
C THR A 69 -10.68 -17.87 -4.02
N SER A 70 -9.82 -18.34 -3.12
CA SER A 70 -8.44 -18.67 -3.46
C SER A 70 -8.03 -19.98 -2.79
N PRO A 71 -8.03 -21.10 -3.54
CA PRO A 71 -7.46 -22.35 -3.06
C PRO A 71 -6.00 -22.20 -2.61
N THR A 72 -5.27 -21.25 -3.19
CA THR A 72 -3.91 -20.89 -2.78
C THR A 72 -3.85 -20.39 -1.35
N VAL A 73 -4.79 -19.53 -0.95
CA VAL A 73 -4.93 -19.03 0.44
C VAL A 73 -5.50 -20.12 1.35
N ASP A 74 -6.50 -20.88 0.88
CA ASP A 74 -7.20 -21.89 1.69
C ASP A 74 -6.30 -23.05 2.12
N ASN A 75 -5.34 -23.45 1.26
CA ASN A 75 -4.41 -24.55 1.52
C ASN A 75 -3.07 -24.07 2.09
N TRP A 76 -3.02 -22.85 2.59
CA TRP A 76 -1.79 -22.28 3.07
C TRP A 76 -1.32 -22.94 4.37
N ASP A 77 -0.06 -23.35 4.40
CA ASP A 77 0.64 -23.92 5.55
C ASP A 77 0.88 -22.94 6.72
N GLY A 78 0.55 -21.65 6.52
CA GLY A 78 0.71 -20.60 7.51
C GLY A 78 2.03 -19.84 7.44
N GLU A 79 2.94 -20.18 6.50
CA GLU A 79 4.19 -19.45 6.33
C GLU A 79 4.14 -18.47 5.15
N MET A 80 4.13 -17.17 5.46
CA MET A 80 4.34 -16.11 4.48
C MET A 80 5.80 -15.96 4.13
N TYR A 81 6.09 -15.70 2.85
CA TYR A 81 7.39 -15.16 2.50
C TYR A 81 7.64 -13.86 3.29
N PRO A 82 8.74 -13.78 4.05
CA PRO A 82 9.05 -12.59 4.83
C PRO A 82 9.36 -11.42 3.90
N ARG A 83 9.00 -10.22 4.33
CA ARG A 83 9.40 -8.98 3.65
C ARG A 83 10.81 -8.56 4.07
N ASP A 84 11.54 -7.96 3.14
CA ASP A 84 12.90 -7.47 3.37
C ASP A 84 12.98 -6.18 4.19
N ALA A 85 11.86 -5.48 4.42
CA ALA A 85 11.85 -4.15 5.03
C ALA A 85 10.62 -3.85 5.90
N GLY A 86 10.69 -2.78 6.69
CA GLY A 86 9.60 -2.32 7.56
C GLY A 86 8.37 -1.82 6.78
N PRO A 87 7.19 -1.76 7.42
CA PRO A 87 5.97 -1.43 6.72
C PRO A 87 5.88 0.04 6.32
N ILE A 88 5.08 0.29 5.30
CA ILE A 88 4.82 1.58 4.67
C ILE A 88 3.32 1.90 4.74
N PRO A 89 2.91 3.16 4.82
CA PRO A 89 1.50 3.51 4.87
C PRO A 89 0.78 3.27 3.53
N MET A 90 -0.52 3.00 3.59
CA MET A 90 -1.42 2.99 2.42
C MET A 90 -1.62 4.41 1.88
N TYR A 91 -1.73 5.36 2.80
CA TYR A 91 -1.75 6.79 2.51
C TYR A 91 -1.21 7.61 3.68
N VAL A 92 -0.77 8.82 3.37
CA VAL A 92 -0.36 9.83 4.34
C VAL A 92 -1.15 11.11 4.12
N ASP A 93 -1.47 11.79 5.22
CA ASP A 93 -1.92 13.18 5.21
C ASP A 93 -0.74 14.07 5.59
N LEU A 94 -0.44 15.05 4.74
CA LEU A 94 0.60 16.03 4.99
C LEU A 94 0.07 17.14 5.91
N LYS A 95 0.99 17.93 6.47
CA LYS A 95 0.67 19.02 7.40
C LYS A 95 -0.28 20.07 6.81
N ASP A 96 -0.23 20.29 5.50
CA ASP A 96 -1.10 21.22 4.78
C ASP A 96 -2.45 20.62 4.37
N GLY A 97 -2.73 19.37 4.77
CA GLY A 97 -3.96 18.66 4.45
C GLY A 97 -3.93 17.91 3.12
N THR A 98 -2.84 17.98 2.35
CA THR A 98 -2.68 17.18 1.13
C THR A 98 -2.62 15.70 1.47
N ARG A 99 -3.41 14.87 0.80
CA ARG A 99 -3.38 13.42 0.95
C ARG A 99 -2.58 12.79 -0.16
N CYS A 100 -1.68 11.86 0.17
CA CYS A 100 -0.88 11.11 -0.80
C CYS A 100 -1.04 9.61 -0.56
N SER A 101 -1.23 8.82 -1.62
CA SER A 101 -1.40 7.37 -1.51
C SER A 101 -0.48 6.61 -2.43
N VAL A 102 -0.15 5.39 -1.99
CA VAL A 102 0.75 4.51 -2.73
C VAL A 102 0.18 4.18 -4.11
N VAL A 103 1.00 4.35 -5.14
CA VAL A 103 0.67 3.92 -6.51
C VAL A 103 1.21 2.52 -6.78
N SER A 104 0.54 1.74 -7.64
CA SER A 104 0.94 0.35 -7.94
C SER A 104 2.14 0.27 -8.88
N HIS A 105 2.33 1.30 -9.70
CA HIS A 105 3.45 1.45 -10.62
C HIS A 105 3.67 2.94 -10.89
N ASP A 106 4.93 3.36 -10.88
CA ASP A 106 5.33 4.68 -11.33
C ASP A 106 6.48 4.52 -12.33
N HIS A 107 6.21 4.91 -13.58
CA HIS A 107 7.19 4.86 -14.66
C HIS A 107 7.60 6.28 -15.10
N ASP A 108 7.15 7.31 -14.37
CA ASP A 108 7.47 8.68 -14.73
C ASP A 108 8.92 9.01 -14.42
N GLN A 109 9.44 10.00 -15.15
CA GLN A 109 10.69 10.64 -14.77
C GLN A 109 10.42 11.64 -13.63
N HIS A 110 11.10 11.46 -12.50
CA HIS A 110 11.02 12.37 -11.37
C HIS A 110 12.24 13.28 -11.27
N TRP A 111 12.13 14.30 -10.42
CA TRP A 111 13.21 15.24 -10.17
C TRP A 111 14.51 14.52 -9.80
N GLY A 112 15.58 14.82 -10.53
CA GLY A 112 16.92 14.30 -10.22
C GLY A 112 17.04 12.78 -10.27
N GLY A 113 16.16 12.07 -11.00
CA GLY A 113 16.17 10.61 -11.08
C GLY A 113 15.76 9.90 -9.77
N LYS A 114 15.10 10.62 -8.85
CA LYS A 114 14.47 10.02 -7.68
C LYS A 114 13.32 9.09 -8.06
N PHE A 115 12.84 8.32 -7.12
CA PHE A 115 11.66 7.46 -7.28
C PHE A 115 10.45 8.12 -6.63
N SER A 116 9.28 8.04 -7.25
CA SER A 116 8.03 8.26 -6.54
C SER A 116 7.23 6.98 -6.41
N TRP A 117 6.58 6.87 -5.27
CA TRP A 117 5.67 5.77 -4.96
C TRP A 117 4.37 6.28 -4.35
N TYR A 118 4.22 7.60 -4.16
CA TYR A 118 2.97 8.21 -3.71
C TYR A 118 2.60 9.37 -4.62
N SER A 119 1.40 9.31 -5.16
CA SER A 119 0.74 10.44 -5.82
C SER A 119 -0.15 11.16 -4.80
N CYS A 120 -0.16 12.48 -4.87
CA CYS A 120 -0.91 13.35 -3.98
C CYS A 120 -2.14 13.97 -4.65
N SER A 121 -3.15 14.30 -3.85
CA SER A 121 -4.44 14.83 -4.31
C SER A 121 -4.35 16.16 -5.06
N ASP A 122 -3.25 16.89 -4.91
CA ASP A 122 -2.98 18.16 -5.59
C ASP A 122 -2.09 17.99 -6.83
N GLY A 123 -1.82 16.75 -7.26
CA GLY A 123 -0.94 16.43 -8.37
C GLY A 123 0.56 16.45 -8.02
N SER A 124 0.91 16.68 -6.75
CA SER A 124 2.29 16.53 -6.27
C SER A 124 2.63 15.05 -6.02
N GLU A 125 3.90 14.78 -5.73
CA GLU A 125 4.42 13.43 -5.52
C GLU A 125 5.40 13.38 -4.35
N LEU A 126 5.49 12.23 -3.67
CA LEU A 126 6.51 12.02 -2.63
C LEU A 126 7.69 11.25 -3.22
N LEU A 127 8.90 11.77 -3.00
CA LEU A 127 10.14 11.26 -3.58
C LEU A 127 11.00 10.52 -2.56
N THR A 128 11.66 9.46 -3.00
CA THR A 128 12.68 8.72 -2.25
C THR A 128 13.92 8.45 -3.11
N ASP A 129 15.05 8.13 -2.47
CA ASP A 129 16.34 7.95 -3.14
C ASP A 129 16.58 6.54 -3.68
N GLN A 130 16.00 5.51 -3.06
CA GLN A 130 16.32 4.11 -3.35
C GLN A 130 15.10 3.20 -3.32
N SER A 131 14.24 3.30 -2.29
CA SER A 131 12.95 2.60 -2.25
C SER A 131 11.99 3.22 -1.24
N ILE A 132 10.71 2.85 -1.34
CA ILE A 132 9.65 3.22 -0.38
C ILE A 132 9.70 2.38 0.91
N ALA A 133 10.35 1.22 0.88
CA ALA A 133 10.28 0.29 1.99
C ALA A 133 11.08 0.83 3.19
N GLY A 134 10.48 0.81 4.38
CA GLY A 134 11.08 1.35 5.60
C GLY A 134 11.15 2.89 5.70
N THR A 135 10.72 3.66 4.68
CA THR A 135 10.78 5.14 4.71
C THR A 135 9.87 5.77 5.79
N PHE A 136 8.98 4.98 6.40
CA PHE A 136 8.06 5.39 7.47
C PHE A 136 8.18 4.55 8.75
N ALA A 137 9.24 3.77 8.90
CA ALA A 137 9.37 2.81 10.02
C ALA A 137 9.70 3.47 11.38
N ASN A 138 10.23 4.70 11.38
CA ASN A 138 10.73 5.34 12.61
C ASN A 138 9.69 6.26 13.27
N ARG A 139 8.79 5.72 14.10
CA ARG A 139 7.70 6.45 14.81
C ARG A 139 8.16 7.55 15.78
N THR A 140 9.46 7.66 16.11
CA THR A 140 9.97 8.58 17.14
C THR A 140 10.58 9.87 16.59
N GLN A 141 10.76 9.97 15.27
CA GLN A 141 11.08 11.23 14.60
C GLN A 141 9.86 11.74 13.87
N ALA A 142 9.64 13.05 14.00
CA ALA A 142 9.14 13.90 12.94
C ALA A 142 9.20 13.26 11.53
N TRP A 143 8.11 12.66 11.07
CA TRP A 143 8.05 12.06 9.75
C TRP A 143 8.04 13.17 8.72
N THR A 144 9.21 13.48 8.19
CA THR A 144 9.33 14.36 7.05
C THR A 144 9.52 13.56 5.78
N VAL A 145 8.96 14.06 4.69
CA VAL A 145 9.04 13.45 3.36
C VAL A 145 9.51 14.52 2.37
N GLN A 146 10.15 14.09 1.29
CA GLN A 146 10.47 14.96 0.16
C GLN A 146 9.26 15.02 -0.75
N ARG A 147 8.66 16.20 -0.92
CA ARG A 147 7.52 16.41 -1.82
C ARG A 147 7.96 17.24 -3.01
N SER A 148 7.69 16.74 -4.21
CA SER A 148 7.87 17.48 -5.45
C SER A 148 6.52 17.92 -6.00
N VAL A 149 6.43 19.19 -6.41
CA VAL A 149 5.26 19.75 -7.09
C VAL A 149 5.66 20.00 -8.54
N ASN A 150 4.81 19.58 -9.49
CA ASN A 150 5.06 19.73 -10.94
C ASN A 150 6.44 19.20 -11.38
N LYS A 151 6.88 18.06 -10.82
CA LYS A 151 8.20 17.43 -11.06
C LYS A 151 9.40 18.36 -10.77
N GLY A 152 9.19 19.42 -9.97
CA GLY A 152 10.22 20.38 -9.55
C GLY A 152 11.11 19.88 -8.42
N ALA A 153 12.05 20.72 -7.98
CA ALA A 153 12.93 20.39 -6.85
C ALA A 153 12.10 20.08 -5.59
N PRO A 154 12.37 18.97 -4.89
CA PRO A 154 11.56 18.60 -3.74
C PRO A 154 11.80 19.53 -2.56
N THR A 155 10.77 19.66 -1.74
CA THR A 155 10.84 20.33 -0.44
C THR A 155 10.52 19.36 0.67
N THR A 156 11.16 19.52 1.82
CA THR A 156 10.86 18.73 3.01
C THR A 156 9.54 19.19 3.60
N THR A 157 8.57 18.27 3.71
CA THR A 157 7.27 18.53 4.34
C THR A 157 6.98 17.51 5.44
N TRP A 158 6.10 17.88 6.35
CA TRP A 158 5.73 17.05 7.49
C TRP A 158 4.53 16.17 7.17
N VAL A 159 4.60 14.91 7.59
CA VAL A 159 3.47 14.00 7.65
C VAL A 159 2.70 14.27 8.94
N LYS A 160 1.42 14.60 8.79
CA LYS A 160 0.47 14.76 9.90
C LYS A 160 -0.07 13.42 10.36
N THR A 161 -0.37 12.52 9.42
CA THR A 161 -0.93 11.20 9.71
C THR A 161 -0.42 10.20 8.69
N ALA A 162 -0.05 9.00 9.15
CA ALA A 162 0.27 7.87 8.28
C ALA A 162 -0.69 6.72 8.60
N VAL A 163 -1.36 6.20 7.57
CA VAL A 163 -2.40 5.19 7.73
C VAL A 163 -1.95 3.89 7.09
N PHE A 164 -1.89 2.83 7.90
CA PHE A 164 -1.50 1.48 7.51
C PHE A 164 -2.74 0.60 7.35
N ALA A 165 -2.65 -0.47 6.57
CA ALA A 165 -3.65 -1.51 6.53
C ALA A 165 -3.70 -2.24 7.89
N GLY A 166 -4.89 -2.60 8.37
CA GLY A 166 -5.06 -3.33 9.62
C GLY A 166 -6.52 -3.60 9.91
N THR A 167 -6.82 -4.84 10.28
CA THR A 167 -8.17 -5.39 10.52
C THR A 167 -8.69 -5.20 11.95
N ARG A 168 -7.82 -4.71 12.85
CA ARG A 168 -8.03 -4.55 14.30
C ARG A 168 -7.16 -3.41 14.83
#